data_AF-A0A9W5PK46-F1
#
_entry.id   AF-A0A9W5PK46-F1
#
_cell.length_a   1.000
_cell.length_b   1.000
_cell.length_c   1.000
_cell.angle_alpha   90.00
_cell.angle_beta   90.00
_cell.angle_gamma   90.00
#
_symmetry.space_group_name_H-M   'P 1'
#
loop_
_entity.id
_entity.type
_entity.pdbx_description
1 polymer ?
#
loop_
_entity_poly.entity_id
_entity_poly.type
_entity_poly.pdbx_seq_one_letter_code
_entity_poly.pdbx_strand_id
1 'polypeptide(L)'
;MTNLFDFFDMETQVEETTVPVKKAASEQATAKKEEKKEKAKGKTKSSKKAKATKSTDCLDKINTTTVVRHVVFGDIPLVDWFTEEEITHGIAVQNGDSTDVRKIEAEDIRVKLEHRYPSFVKGLTVIKYDEDTNALLPILTVGAKGASNVEGQSISDCPFSFTAWRKHLLPGDYIPRTLLMDFIIIAQAISRKCNCELHADIYFHKERGYFMDFPRQQVATEIVIPETNIEMQSIAMKVMEIHSHHRFPAVPSDLDNQSEQAPILYAIIGRIERVFPELLVRTYINGEFHSIKPDFIFAGEYLREGISQDYDLSRITLLK
;
A
#
# COMPACT_ATOMS: atom_id res chain seq x y z
N MET A 1 -5.85 -26.27 14.72
CA MET A 1 -6.69 -26.24 13.50
C MET A 1 -7.95 -25.47 13.86
N THR A 2 -7.88 -24.15 13.75
CA THR A 2 -9.02 -23.25 13.96
C THR A 2 -9.75 -23.17 12.62
N ASN A 3 -11.05 -23.47 12.62
CA ASN A 3 -11.82 -23.58 11.39
C ASN A 3 -12.15 -22.16 10.90
N LEU A 4 -12.00 -21.88 9.61
CA LEU A 4 -12.28 -20.57 8.99
C LEU A 4 -13.71 -20.08 9.31
N PHE A 5 -14.61 -21.01 9.68
CA PHE A 5 -15.99 -20.74 10.08
C PHE A 5 -16.16 -20.15 11.48
N ASP A 6 -15.19 -20.29 12.39
CA ASP A 6 -15.28 -19.76 13.76
C ASP A 6 -15.12 -18.24 13.81
N PHE A 7 -14.74 -17.61 12.69
CA PHE A 7 -14.57 -16.16 12.54
C PHE A 7 -15.88 -15.42 12.22
N PHE A 8 -17.01 -16.12 12.07
CA PHE A 8 -18.26 -15.54 11.57
C PHE A 8 -19.23 -15.05 12.66
N ASP A 9 -18.95 -15.25 13.95
CA ASP A 9 -19.78 -14.75 15.06
C ASP A 9 -19.40 -13.33 15.50
N MET A 10 -19.60 -12.36 14.60
CA MET A 10 -19.81 -10.98 15.01
C MET A 10 -21.30 -10.67 14.96
N GLU A 11 -21.92 -10.63 16.15
CA GLU A 11 -23.32 -10.32 16.38
C GLU A 11 -23.75 -9.07 15.58
N THR A 12 -24.58 -9.29 14.56
CA THR A 12 -25.32 -8.21 13.92
C THR A 12 -26.63 -8.09 14.68
N GLN A 13 -26.70 -7.18 15.67
CA GLN A 13 -28.00 -6.77 16.21
C GLN A 13 -28.71 -5.96 15.12
N VAL A 14 -29.64 -6.61 14.42
CA VAL A 14 -30.58 -5.97 13.51
C VAL A 14 -31.88 -5.78 14.28
N GLU A 15 -32.18 -4.54 14.70
CA GLU A 15 -33.54 -4.17 15.06
C GLU A 15 -34.36 -4.07 13.76
N GLU A 16 -35.22 -5.08 13.53
CA GLU A 16 -36.23 -5.04 12.48
C GLU A 16 -37.26 -3.94 12.80
N THR A 17 -37.23 -2.84 12.06
CA THR A 17 -38.37 -1.92 11.99
C THR A 17 -39.14 -2.19 10.71
N THR A 18 -40.23 -2.94 10.83
CA THR A 18 -41.18 -3.17 9.73
C THR A 18 -42.06 -1.93 9.50
N VAL A 19 -42.08 -1.39 8.28
CA VAL A 19 -43.13 -0.46 7.83
C VAL A 19 -43.66 -0.90 6.46
N PRO A 20 -44.98 -1.00 6.25
CA PRO A 20 -45.56 -1.73 5.12
C PRO A 20 -45.63 -0.93 3.82
N VAL A 21 -45.46 -1.68 2.72
CA VAL A 21 -45.61 -1.24 1.31
C VAL A 21 -47.08 -1.02 0.95
N LYS A 22 -47.38 0.10 0.27
CA LYS A 22 -48.57 0.25 -0.59
C LYS A 22 -48.15 0.62 -2.02
N LYS A 23 -48.72 -0.12 -2.99
CA LYS A 23 -48.58 0.01 -4.45
C LYS A 23 -49.45 1.12 -5.05
N ALA A 24 -48.95 1.79 -6.10
CA ALA A 24 -49.62 2.17 -7.37
C ALA A 24 -48.52 2.74 -8.31
N ALA A 25 -48.24 2.18 -9.50
CA ALA A 25 -48.83 2.48 -10.83
C ALA A 25 -48.88 4.00 -11.13
N SER A 26 -48.45 4.59 -12.26
CA SER A 26 -47.98 4.14 -13.58
C SER A 26 -47.33 5.35 -14.31
N GLU A 27 -46.58 5.06 -15.37
CA GLU A 27 -46.51 5.79 -16.66
C GLU A 27 -46.00 7.25 -16.79
N GLN A 28 -45.04 7.36 -17.73
CA GLN A 28 -44.88 8.38 -18.78
C GLN A 28 -44.05 9.66 -18.57
N ALA A 29 -43.28 9.92 -19.64
CA ALA A 29 -42.88 11.20 -20.23
C ALA A 29 -41.62 11.92 -19.70
N THR A 30 -40.51 11.59 -20.37
CA THR A 30 -39.60 12.50 -21.10
C THR A 30 -39.61 14.02 -20.83
N ALA A 31 -38.37 14.52 -20.73
CA ALA A 31 -37.87 15.84 -21.14
C ALA A 31 -38.11 17.05 -20.20
N LYS A 32 -37.03 17.51 -19.56
CA LYS A 32 -36.42 18.82 -19.87
C LYS A 32 -35.08 18.99 -19.14
N LYS A 33 -34.03 19.20 -19.94
CA LYS A 33 -32.74 19.77 -19.56
C LYS A 33 -32.89 21.27 -19.29
N GLU A 34 -31.97 21.76 -18.46
CA GLU A 34 -31.48 23.16 -18.38
C GLU A 34 -32.41 24.22 -17.79
N GLU A 35 -32.12 24.62 -16.54
CA GLU A 35 -31.59 25.95 -16.19
C GLU A 35 -31.63 26.15 -14.65
N LYS A 36 -30.45 26.25 -14.03
CA LYS A 36 -30.03 27.35 -13.12
C LYS A 36 -28.75 26.99 -12.38
N LYS A 37 -27.64 27.35 -13.01
CA LYS A 37 -26.43 27.78 -12.31
C LYS A 37 -26.75 29.13 -11.64
N GLU A 38 -26.10 29.36 -10.49
CA GLU A 38 -26.02 30.61 -9.72
C GLU A 38 -27.17 30.94 -8.75
N LYS A 39 -26.99 30.55 -7.47
CA LYS A 39 -26.63 31.48 -6.37
C LYS A 39 -26.82 30.79 -5.02
N ALA A 40 -25.72 30.31 -4.44
CA ALA A 40 -25.53 30.25 -2.99
C ALA A 40 -24.01 30.15 -2.68
N LYS A 41 -23.28 31.23 -2.98
CA LYS A 41 -22.03 31.52 -2.27
C LYS A 41 -22.41 32.10 -0.91
N GLY A 42 -21.94 31.48 0.17
CA GLY A 42 -21.83 32.16 1.46
C GLY A 42 -22.07 31.29 2.69
N LYS A 43 -21.07 30.51 3.11
CA LYS A 43 -20.45 30.55 4.45
C LYS A 43 -19.54 29.33 4.68
N THR A 44 -18.26 29.61 4.51
CA THR A 44 -17.13 29.18 5.34
C THR A 44 -17.37 28.06 6.36
N LYS A 45 -16.66 26.94 6.18
CA LYS A 45 -15.80 26.35 7.20
C LYS A 45 -14.72 25.54 6.50
N SER A 46 -13.50 26.07 6.55
CA SER A 46 -12.28 25.35 6.19
C SER A 46 -12.21 24.08 7.02
N SER A 47 -12.46 22.93 6.39
CA SER A 47 -12.12 21.64 6.97
C SER A 47 -10.60 21.58 7.07
N LYS A 48 -10.12 21.64 8.31
CA LYS A 48 -8.73 21.44 8.67
C LYS A 48 -8.23 20.17 7.97
N LYS A 49 -7.25 20.37 7.10
CA LYS A 49 -6.36 19.35 6.55
C LYS A 49 -5.96 18.42 7.70
N ALA A 50 -6.42 17.16 7.65
CA ALA A 50 -6.02 16.15 8.61
C ALA A 50 -4.50 16.07 8.57
N LYS A 51 -3.90 16.33 9.74
CA LYS A 51 -2.46 16.44 9.93
C LYS A 51 -1.91 15.02 9.80
N ALA A 52 -1.20 14.75 8.70
CA ALA A 52 -0.37 13.56 8.57
C ALA A 52 0.50 13.44 9.83
N THR A 53 0.42 12.29 10.49
CA THR A 53 1.16 11.97 11.71
C THR A 53 2.66 12.00 11.38
N LYS A 54 3.35 13.09 11.75
CA LYS A 54 4.81 13.20 11.60
C LYS A 54 5.46 12.29 12.64
N SER A 55 5.78 11.05 12.28
CA SER A 55 6.63 10.18 13.10
C SER A 55 8.11 10.33 12.73
N THR A 56 8.58 11.57 12.56
CA THR A 56 10.02 11.91 12.40
C THR A 56 10.71 12.05 13.76
N ASP A 57 10.20 11.36 14.79
CA ASP A 57 10.12 11.94 16.14
C ASP A 57 11.41 11.89 16.96
N CYS A 58 12.51 11.31 16.47
CA CYS A 58 13.70 11.11 17.30
C CYS A 58 15.05 11.17 16.56
N LEU A 59 15.15 11.91 15.44
CA LEU A 59 16.46 12.11 14.79
C LEU A 59 17.44 12.93 15.65
N ASP A 60 16.97 13.58 16.72
CA ASP A 60 17.82 14.30 17.67
C ASP A 60 18.77 13.40 18.47
N LYS A 61 18.55 12.08 18.46
CA LYS A 61 19.32 11.10 19.26
C LYS A 61 20.39 10.36 18.45
N ILE A 62 20.51 10.64 17.14
CA ILE A 62 21.47 9.96 16.28
C ILE A 62 22.91 10.34 16.67
N ASN A 63 23.83 9.41 16.45
CA ASN A 63 25.25 9.55 16.75
C ASN A 63 26.09 8.77 15.73
N THR A 64 27.42 8.80 15.87
CA THR A 64 28.36 8.17 14.92
C THR A 64 28.23 6.65 14.84
N THR A 65 27.63 6.01 15.84
CA THR A 65 27.35 4.55 15.84
C THR A 65 25.97 4.21 15.31
N THR A 66 25.12 5.22 15.03
CA THR A 66 23.80 4.99 14.45
C THR A 66 23.93 4.40 13.04
N VAL A 67 23.08 3.43 12.74
CA VAL A 67 23.03 2.78 11.43
C VAL A 67 21.68 3.02 10.77
N VAL A 68 21.66 2.96 9.44
CA VAL A 68 20.42 2.85 8.65
C VAL A 68 20.23 1.39 8.30
N ARG A 69 19.19 0.77 8.85
CA ARG A 69 18.96 -0.66 8.75
C ARG A 69 18.05 -0.98 7.57
N HIS A 70 18.59 -1.70 6.59
CA HIS A 70 17.79 -2.37 5.57
C HIS A 70 17.64 -3.84 5.95
N VAL A 71 16.46 -4.25 6.39
CA VAL A 71 16.15 -5.61 6.89
C VAL A 71 16.65 -6.76 5.99
N VAL A 72 16.62 -6.57 4.66
CA VAL A 72 17.17 -7.53 3.69
C VAL A 72 18.62 -7.28 3.26
N PHE A 73 19.10 -6.04 3.16
CA PHE A 73 20.42 -5.77 2.58
C PHE A 73 21.51 -5.41 3.60
N GLY A 74 21.15 -5.38 4.88
CA GLY A 74 22.07 -5.12 5.99
C GLY A 74 22.02 -3.69 6.50
N ASP A 75 22.83 -3.44 7.51
CA ASP A 75 22.98 -2.13 8.14
C ASP A 75 24.01 -1.30 7.37
N ILE A 76 23.71 -0.01 7.21
CA ILE A 76 24.60 0.98 6.62
C ILE A 76 25.01 1.97 7.70
N PRO A 77 26.29 2.04 8.08
CA PRO A 77 26.76 3.04 9.04
C PRO A 77 26.42 4.46 8.57
N LEU A 78 25.95 5.32 9.47
CA LEU A 78 25.61 6.70 9.11
C LEU A 78 26.84 7.49 8.62
N VAL A 79 28.03 7.11 9.12
CA VAL A 79 29.34 7.66 8.70
C VAL A 79 29.70 7.38 7.24
N ASP A 80 29.03 6.43 6.58
CA ASP A 80 29.20 6.19 5.15
C ASP A 80 28.59 7.33 4.31
N TRP A 81 27.68 8.11 4.90
CA TRP A 81 26.92 9.16 4.21
C TRP A 81 27.16 10.58 4.73
N PHE A 82 27.55 10.73 5.99
CA PHE A 82 27.76 11.99 6.68
C PHE A 82 29.07 11.95 7.47
N THR A 83 29.77 13.07 7.60
CA THR A 83 30.98 13.11 8.44
C THR A 83 30.62 13.06 9.93
N GLU A 84 31.60 12.71 10.78
CA GLU A 84 31.37 12.72 12.24
C GLU A 84 30.97 14.10 12.76
N GLU A 85 31.55 15.17 12.19
CA GLU A 85 31.18 16.55 12.48
C GLU A 85 29.74 16.86 12.06
N GLU A 86 29.31 16.40 10.87
CA GLU A 86 27.94 16.60 10.40
C GLU A 86 26.92 15.86 11.28
N ILE A 87 27.26 14.66 11.77
CA ILE A 87 26.40 13.88 12.65
C ILE A 87 26.29 14.54 14.04
N THR A 88 27.38 15.09 14.56
CA THR A 88 27.45 15.64 15.92
C THR A 88 27.00 17.10 16.00
N HIS A 89 27.36 17.92 15.03
CA HIS A 89 27.14 19.36 15.03
C HIS A 89 26.09 19.82 14.02
N GLY A 90 25.73 18.98 13.04
CA GLY A 90 24.79 19.29 11.97
C GLY A 90 25.46 19.62 10.64
N ILE A 91 24.65 19.69 9.59
CA ILE A 91 25.06 19.97 8.22
C ILE A 91 25.06 21.48 7.99
N ALA A 92 26.15 22.00 7.42
CA ALA A 92 26.24 23.38 6.99
C ALA A 92 25.43 23.61 5.70
N VAL A 93 24.54 24.60 5.72
CA VAL A 93 23.70 25.00 4.59
C VAL A 93 24.00 26.46 4.28
N GLN A 94 24.37 26.75 3.03
CA GLN A 94 24.59 28.11 2.58
C GLN A 94 23.26 28.79 2.24
N ASN A 95 22.98 29.91 2.90
CA ASN A 95 21.83 30.77 2.65
C ASN A 95 22.33 32.17 2.25
N GLY A 96 22.80 32.30 1.01
CA GLY A 96 23.44 33.54 0.54
C GLY A 96 24.79 33.75 1.23
N ASP A 97 24.94 34.86 1.96
CA ASP A 97 26.20 35.21 2.64
C ASP A 97 26.33 34.59 4.05
N SER A 98 25.28 33.95 4.58
CA SER A 98 25.33 33.25 5.87
C SER A 98 25.44 31.73 5.69
N THR A 99 26.26 31.10 6.53
CA THR A 99 26.30 29.65 6.68
C THR A 99 25.49 29.30 7.92
N ASP A 100 24.33 28.68 7.71
CA ASP A 100 23.49 28.18 8.79
C ASP A 100 23.77 26.70 9.01
N VAL A 101 23.75 26.23 10.25
CA VAL A 101 23.91 24.81 10.56
C VAL A 101 22.56 24.25 10.97
N ARG A 102 22.12 23.17 10.33
CA ARG A 102 20.90 22.44 10.70
C ARG A 102 21.22 20.99 11.02
N LYS A 103 20.39 20.37 11.86
CA LYS A 103 20.49 18.93 12.11
C LYS A 103 20.18 18.12 10.85
N ILE A 104 20.67 16.87 10.83
CA ILE A 104 20.31 15.88 9.82
C ILE A 104 18.80 15.60 9.92
N GLU A 105 18.11 15.68 8.79
CA GLU A 105 16.69 15.42 8.69
C GLU A 105 16.43 14.07 7.99
N ALA A 106 15.20 13.56 8.13
CA ALA A 106 14.80 12.28 7.54
C ALA A 106 14.98 12.27 6.01
N GLU A 107 14.78 13.43 5.37
CA GLU A 107 14.92 13.57 3.92
C GLU A 107 16.38 13.43 3.46
N ASP A 108 17.36 13.89 4.25
CA ASP A 108 18.78 13.74 3.90
C ASP A 108 19.15 12.26 3.82
N ILE A 109 18.71 11.48 4.81
CA ILE A 109 18.89 10.03 4.88
C ILE A 109 18.13 9.34 3.74
N ARG A 110 16.87 9.74 3.50
CA ARG A 110 16.02 9.15 2.46
C ARG A 110 16.62 9.34 1.05
N VAL A 111 17.17 10.51 0.74
CA VAL A 111 17.82 10.77 -0.57
C VAL A 111 19.02 9.84 -0.79
N LYS A 112 19.84 9.62 0.25
CA LYS A 112 20.98 8.67 0.19
C LYS A 112 20.48 7.23 0.02
N LEU A 113 19.42 6.86 0.75
CA LEU A 113 18.77 5.56 0.64
C LEU A 113 18.20 5.30 -0.75
N GLU A 114 17.48 6.25 -1.33
CA GLU A 114 16.85 6.12 -2.65
C GLU A 114 17.90 5.84 -3.75
N HIS A 115 19.07 6.47 -3.67
CA HIS A 115 20.17 6.19 -4.60
C HIS A 115 20.65 4.73 -4.52
N ARG A 116 20.60 4.12 -3.33
CA ARG A 116 21.07 2.75 -3.08
C ARG A 116 19.99 1.69 -3.25
N TYR A 117 18.76 2.02 -2.86
CA TYR A 117 17.56 1.21 -2.84
C TYR A 117 16.39 2.07 -3.34
N PRO A 118 16.07 1.99 -4.64
CA PRO A 118 15.14 2.95 -5.25
C PRO A 118 13.71 2.89 -4.71
N SER A 119 13.34 1.84 -3.95
CA SER A 119 12.03 1.71 -3.28
C SER A 119 11.69 2.89 -2.39
N PHE A 120 12.69 3.54 -1.79
CA PHE A 120 12.48 4.58 -0.77
C PHE A 120 12.30 5.99 -1.35
N VAL A 121 11.23 6.17 -2.11
CA VAL A 121 10.91 7.43 -2.80
C VAL A 121 10.33 8.49 -1.86
N LYS A 122 10.44 9.76 -2.30
CA LYS A 122 9.91 10.91 -1.58
C LYS A 122 8.40 10.81 -1.41
N GLY A 123 7.90 11.17 -0.22
CA GLY A 123 6.47 11.20 0.08
C GLY A 123 5.85 9.84 0.38
N LEU A 124 6.52 8.73 0.02
CA LEU A 124 6.10 7.37 0.36
C LEU A 124 7.05 6.66 1.34
N THR A 125 8.07 7.36 1.83
CA THR A 125 9.02 6.82 2.82
C THR A 125 9.01 7.66 4.08
N VAL A 126 8.93 6.99 5.22
CA VAL A 126 9.10 7.56 6.55
C VAL A 126 10.30 6.90 7.22
N ILE A 127 11.17 7.69 7.84
CA ILE A 127 12.29 7.17 8.63
C ILE A 127 11.87 7.11 10.09
N LYS A 128 11.82 5.91 10.67
CA LYS A 128 11.59 5.68 12.09
C LYS A 128 12.92 5.41 12.79
N TYR A 129 13.17 6.08 13.91
CA TYR A 129 14.29 5.74 14.78
C TYR A 129 13.85 4.66 15.78
N ASP A 130 14.67 3.62 15.90
CA ASP A 130 14.56 2.56 16.89
C ASP A 130 15.65 2.76 17.94
N GLU A 131 15.24 3.18 19.14
CA GLU A 131 16.15 3.51 20.23
C GLU A 131 16.87 2.26 20.78
N ASP A 132 16.18 1.12 20.78
CA ASP A 132 16.69 -0.12 21.38
C ASP A 132 17.90 -0.66 20.61
N THR A 133 17.87 -0.53 19.27
CA THR A 133 18.96 -0.99 18.41
C THR A 133 19.81 0.13 17.81
N ASN A 134 19.56 1.38 18.20
CA ASN A 134 20.17 2.59 17.64
C ASN A 134 20.16 2.59 16.10
N ALA A 135 19.01 2.27 15.50
CA ALA A 135 18.87 2.09 14.07
C ALA A 135 17.79 2.99 13.48
N LEU A 136 18.02 3.47 12.26
CA LEU A 136 17.06 4.19 11.44
C LEU A 136 16.43 3.21 10.45
N LEU A 137 15.11 3.05 10.54
CA LEU A 137 14.31 2.11 9.76
C LEU A 137 13.51 2.88 8.71
N PRO A 138 13.78 2.69 7.41
CA PRO A 138 12.95 3.25 6.35
C PRO A 138 11.69 2.41 6.16
N ILE A 139 10.53 3.07 6.22
CA ILE A 139 9.20 2.47 6.16
C ILE A 139 8.46 3.02 4.94
N LEU A 140 7.97 2.13 4.08
CA LEU A 140 7.09 2.49 2.97
C LEU A 140 5.65 2.69 3.46
N THR A 141 5.07 3.84 3.15
CA THR A 141 3.67 4.13 3.47
C THR A 141 2.74 3.55 2.41
N VAL A 142 1.61 3.01 2.83
CA VAL A 142 0.55 2.56 1.94
C VAL A 142 -0.52 3.65 1.78
N GLY A 143 -0.99 3.86 0.55
CA GLY A 143 -2.10 4.75 0.24
C GLY A 143 -3.41 4.00 0.05
N ALA A 144 -4.53 4.74 -0.04
CA ALA A 144 -5.81 4.15 -0.40
C ALA A 144 -5.78 3.62 -1.85
N LYS A 145 -6.57 2.56 -2.09
CA LYS A 145 -6.75 1.90 -3.39
C LYS A 145 -8.23 1.88 -3.73
N GLY A 146 -8.59 1.73 -5.00
CA GLY A 146 -10.00 1.66 -5.35
C GLY A 146 -10.29 1.46 -6.83
N ALA A 147 -11.39 0.78 -7.15
CA ALA A 147 -11.85 0.54 -8.52
C ALA A 147 -12.65 1.70 -9.14
N SER A 148 -12.70 2.89 -8.54
CA SER A 148 -13.45 4.02 -9.12
C SER A 148 -12.88 4.40 -10.49
N ASN A 149 -13.68 4.30 -11.55
CA ASN A 149 -13.20 4.43 -12.93
C ASN A 149 -12.89 5.89 -13.32
N VAL A 150 -11.73 6.08 -13.95
CA VAL A 150 -11.45 7.14 -14.95
C VAL A 150 -10.76 6.45 -16.14
N GLU A 151 -11.07 6.87 -17.37
CA GLU A 151 -10.55 6.24 -18.60
C GLU A 151 -9.01 6.33 -18.66
N GLY A 152 -8.34 5.20 -18.42
CA GLY A 152 -6.89 5.05 -18.61
C GLY A 152 -6.55 4.56 -20.02
N GLN A 153 -5.57 5.20 -20.65
CA GLN A 153 -5.00 4.74 -21.92
C GLN A 153 -4.15 3.48 -21.72
N SER A 154 -4.34 2.50 -22.60
CA SER A 154 -3.45 1.34 -22.74
C SER A 154 -2.16 1.77 -23.42
N ILE A 155 -1.00 1.41 -22.88
CA ILE A 155 0.26 1.52 -23.62
C ILE A 155 1.07 0.23 -23.51
N SER A 156 1.30 -0.30 -24.70
CA SER A 156 2.22 -1.36 -25.07
C SER A 156 3.64 -0.83 -25.24
N ASP A 157 4.57 -1.75 -24.97
CA ASP A 157 6.00 -1.76 -25.28
C ASP A 157 6.88 -0.86 -24.42
N CYS A 158 7.54 -1.49 -23.44
CA CYS A 158 8.50 -0.82 -22.56
C CYS A 158 9.92 -1.38 -22.72
N PRO A 159 10.96 -0.51 -22.76
CA PRO A 159 12.38 -0.87 -22.76
C PRO A 159 12.93 -1.34 -21.40
N PHE A 160 12.06 -1.69 -20.45
CA PHE A 160 12.44 -2.08 -19.09
C PHE A 160 13.08 -3.48 -19.04
N SER A 161 14.36 -3.54 -18.64
CA SER A 161 14.99 -4.80 -18.27
C SER A 161 14.62 -5.17 -16.83
N PHE A 162 13.51 -5.91 -16.68
CA PHE A 162 13.10 -6.51 -15.40
C PHE A 162 14.26 -7.28 -14.73
N THR A 163 15.14 -7.89 -15.53
CA THR A 163 16.32 -8.60 -15.07
C THR A 163 17.25 -7.74 -14.20
N ALA A 164 17.43 -6.45 -14.54
CA ALA A 164 18.29 -5.55 -13.76
C ALA A 164 17.69 -5.22 -12.39
N TRP A 165 16.36 -5.15 -12.32
CA TRP A 165 15.61 -4.78 -11.12
C TRP A 165 15.16 -5.98 -10.28
N ARG A 166 15.32 -7.19 -10.82
CA ARG A 166 14.80 -8.43 -10.22
C ARG A 166 15.23 -8.61 -8.77
N LYS A 167 16.50 -8.36 -8.42
CA LYS A 167 16.98 -8.51 -7.04
C LYS A 167 16.40 -7.49 -6.06
N HIS A 168 16.03 -6.30 -6.53
CA HIS A 168 15.42 -5.27 -5.70
C HIS A 168 13.91 -5.50 -5.53
N LEU A 169 13.23 -5.95 -6.58
CA LEU A 169 11.79 -6.23 -6.57
C LEU A 169 11.46 -7.61 -6.00
N LEU A 170 12.35 -8.60 -6.16
CA LEU A 170 12.15 -10.00 -5.78
C LEU A 170 13.42 -10.56 -5.13
N PRO A 171 13.75 -10.13 -3.89
CA PRO A 171 14.97 -10.57 -3.20
C PRO A 171 15.04 -12.09 -2.95
N GLY A 172 13.90 -12.79 -2.95
CA GLY A 172 13.79 -14.25 -2.85
C GLY A 172 13.43 -14.96 -4.16
N ASP A 173 13.75 -14.37 -5.32
CA ASP A 173 13.45 -14.85 -6.68
C ASP A 173 11.99 -14.83 -7.11
N TYR A 174 11.12 -15.68 -6.53
CA TYR A 174 9.71 -15.77 -6.92
C TYR A 174 8.82 -15.79 -5.68
N ILE A 175 7.72 -15.04 -5.74
CA ILE A 175 6.67 -15.10 -4.73
C ILE A 175 5.93 -16.45 -4.90
N PRO A 176 5.74 -17.24 -3.82
CA PRO A 176 4.99 -18.49 -3.89
C PRO A 176 3.58 -18.26 -4.43
N ARG A 177 3.19 -19.04 -5.45
CA ARG A 177 1.86 -18.98 -6.05
C ARG A 177 0.74 -19.21 -5.04
N THR A 178 1.02 -19.95 -3.98
CA THR A 178 0.10 -20.14 -2.85
C THR A 178 -0.34 -18.82 -2.22
N LEU A 179 0.52 -17.82 -2.08
CA LEU A 179 0.14 -16.52 -1.51
C LEU A 179 -0.87 -15.77 -2.39
N LEU A 180 -0.70 -15.84 -3.72
CA LEU A 180 -1.66 -15.28 -4.67
C LEU A 180 -3.01 -16.01 -4.57
N MET A 181 -2.99 -17.34 -4.50
CA MET A 181 -4.22 -18.13 -4.38
C MET A 181 -4.95 -17.87 -3.06
N ASP A 182 -4.22 -17.80 -1.95
CA ASP A 182 -4.75 -17.48 -0.63
C ASP A 182 -5.42 -16.11 -0.64
N PHE A 183 -4.76 -15.10 -1.23
CA PHE A 183 -5.35 -13.77 -1.38
C PHE A 183 -6.65 -13.82 -2.17
N ILE A 184 -6.67 -14.53 -3.31
CA ILE A 184 -7.87 -14.65 -4.15
C ILE A 184 -9.01 -15.31 -3.36
N ILE A 185 -8.75 -16.40 -2.65
CA ILE A 185 -9.76 -17.11 -1.85
C ILE A 185 -10.34 -16.20 -0.76
N ILE A 186 -9.49 -15.46 -0.05
CA ILE A 186 -9.93 -14.56 1.02
C ILE A 186 -10.69 -13.36 0.44
N ALA A 187 -10.19 -12.77 -0.65
CA ALA A 187 -10.86 -11.67 -1.34
C ALA A 187 -12.23 -12.07 -1.87
N GLN A 188 -12.41 -13.29 -2.40
CA GLN A 188 -13.72 -13.85 -2.77
C GLN A 188 -14.65 -13.95 -1.55
N ALA A 189 -14.16 -14.44 -0.41
CA ALA A 189 -14.97 -14.56 0.81
C ALA A 189 -15.45 -13.18 1.30
N ILE A 190 -14.57 -12.18 1.34
CA ILE A 190 -14.90 -10.79 1.71
C ILE A 190 -15.87 -10.17 0.69
N SER A 191 -15.59 -10.33 -0.60
CA SER A 191 -16.43 -9.92 -1.73
C SER A 191 -17.87 -10.43 -1.57
N ARG A 192 -18.08 -11.72 -1.30
CA ARG A 192 -19.41 -12.31 -1.10
C ARG A 192 -20.10 -11.83 0.16
N LYS A 193 -19.35 -11.59 1.23
CA LYS A 193 -19.90 -11.22 2.55
C LYS A 193 -20.36 -9.76 2.57
N CYS A 194 -19.55 -8.85 2.05
CA CYS A 194 -19.79 -7.42 2.23
C CYS A 194 -19.64 -6.57 0.95
N ASN A 195 -19.47 -7.18 -0.23
CA ASN A 195 -19.31 -6.46 -1.50
C ASN A 195 -18.20 -5.42 -1.45
N CYS A 196 -17.05 -5.77 -0.86
CA CYS A 196 -15.94 -4.85 -0.64
C CYS A 196 -14.67 -5.29 -1.37
N GLU A 197 -13.82 -4.31 -1.63
CA GLU A 197 -12.41 -4.53 -1.95
C GLU A 197 -11.64 -5.03 -0.72
N LEU A 198 -10.43 -5.51 -0.95
CA LEU A 198 -9.54 -6.03 0.09
C LEU A 198 -8.10 -5.75 -0.31
N HIS A 199 -7.26 -5.41 0.66
CA HIS A 199 -5.83 -5.16 0.48
C HIS A 199 -5.00 -6.13 1.33
N ALA A 200 -3.85 -6.56 0.80
CA ALA A 200 -2.81 -7.25 1.54
C ALA A 200 -1.42 -6.75 1.14
N ASP A 201 -0.47 -6.92 2.04
CA ASP A 201 0.95 -6.66 1.80
C ASP A 201 1.72 -7.98 1.77
N ILE A 202 2.59 -8.16 0.77
CA ILE A 202 3.53 -9.28 0.74
C ILE A 202 4.91 -8.78 1.13
N TYR A 203 5.50 -9.48 2.10
CA TYR A 203 6.79 -9.20 2.68
C TYR A 203 7.80 -10.30 2.34
N PHE A 204 9.08 -9.96 2.40
CA PHE A 204 10.19 -10.90 2.35
C PHE A 204 11.07 -10.78 3.59
N HIS A 205 11.29 -11.91 4.26
CA HIS A 205 12.26 -12.06 5.34
C HIS A 205 13.34 -13.06 4.91
N LYS A 206 14.61 -12.78 5.21
CA LYS A 206 15.75 -13.63 4.77
C LYS A 206 15.59 -15.10 5.13
N GLU A 207 15.12 -15.38 6.35
CA GLU A 207 15.06 -16.75 6.87
C GLU A 207 13.70 -17.42 6.61
N ARG A 208 12.62 -16.64 6.51
CA ARG A 208 11.25 -17.16 6.36
C ARG A 208 10.81 -17.21 4.89
N GLY A 209 11.48 -16.45 4.02
CA GLY A 209 11.05 -16.23 2.65
C GLY A 209 9.87 -15.26 2.58
N TYR A 210 9.03 -15.43 1.56
CA TYR A 210 7.86 -14.59 1.35
C TYR A 210 6.69 -14.98 2.24
N PHE A 211 5.96 -13.99 2.73
CA PHE A 211 4.72 -14.18 3.47
C PHE A 211 3.79 -12.98 3.25
N MET A 212 2.51 -13.15 3.57
CA MET A 212 1.47 -12.13 3.34
C MET A 212 0.84 -11.70 4.67
N ASP A 213 0.52 -10.43 4.78
CA ASP A 213 -0.15 -9.80 5.92
C ASP A 213 -1.39 -9.03 5.44
N PHE A 214 -2.47 -9.08 6.22
CA PHE A 214 -3.64 -8.24 6.01
C PHE A 214 -3.59 -7.10 7.04
N PRO A 215 -3.09 -5.91 6.68
CA PRO A 215 -2.96 -4.83 7.64
C PRO A 215 -4.34 -4.38 8.12
N ARG A 216 -4.38 -3.63 9.22
CA ARG A 216 -5.60 -2.91 9.63
C ARG A 216 -6.07 -2.07 8.47
N GLN A 217 -7.34 -2.20 8.11
CA GLN A 217 -7.87 -1.55 6.91
C GLN A 217 -9.37 -1.33 7.01
N GLN A 218 -9.82 -0.23 6.41
CA GLN A 218 -11.25 0.03 6.19
C GLN A 218 -11.61 -0.30 4.75
N VAL A 219 -12.61 -1.14 4.55
CA VAL A 219 -13.01 -1.64 3.24
C VAL A 219 -14.40 -1.16 2.85
N ALA A 220 -14.59 -0.85 1.57
CA ALA A 220 -15.85 -0.54 0.94
C ALA A 220 -15.86 -1.08 -0.50
N THR A 221 -16.97 -0.90 -1.21
CA THR A 221 -17.19 -1.50 -2.53
C THR A 221 -16.21 -1.10 -3.62
N GLU A 222 -15.68 0.11 -3.57
CA GLU A 222 -14.80 0.68 -4.61
C GLU A 222 -13.55 1.30 -4.01
N ILE A 223 -13.27 1.03 -2.73
CA ILE A 223 -12.15 1.61 -2.02
C ILE A 223 -11.72 0.74 -0.84
N VAL A 224 -10.41 0.64 -0.64
CA VAL A 224 -9.80 0.13 0.57
C VAL A 224 -8.77 1.13 1.09
N ILE A 225 -8.81 1.38 2.40
CA ILE A 225 -7.93 2.30 3.10
C ILE A 225 -7.11 1.49 4.11
N PRO A 226 -5.96 0.94 3.70
CA PRO A 226 -5.05 0.22 4.58
C PRO A 226 -4.22 1.18 5.44
N GLU A 227 -3.84 0.73 6.63
CA GLU A 227 -2.86 1.39 7.48
C GLU A 227 -1.47 0.79 7.27
N THR A 228 -0.43 1.63 7.43
CA THR A 228 0.96 1.18 7.29
C THR A 228 1.37 0.33 8.49
N ASN A 229 1.73 -0.94 8.26
CA ASN A 229 2.25 -1.82 9.30
C ASN A 229 3.76 -1.58 9.54
N ILE A 230 4.06 -0.58 10.36
CA ILE A 230 5.44 -0.15 10.68
C ILE A 230 6.23 -1.28 11.35
N GLU A 231 5.59 -2.02 12.27
CA GLU A 231 6.24 -3.11 12.99
C GLU A 231 6.67 -4.22 12.03
N MET A 232 5.80 -4.61 11.09
CA MET A 232 6.16 -5.62 10.08
C MET A 232 7.34 -5.18 9.21
N GLN A 233 7.39 -3.91 8.82
CA GLN A 233 8.49 -3.36 8.01
C GLN A 233 9.82 -3.24 8.77
N SER A 234 9.78 -3.23 10.11
CA SER A 234 10.99 -3.26 10.93
C SER A 234 11.69 -4.62 10.93
N ILE A 235 10.97 -5.69 10.58
CA ILE A 235 11.51 -7.05 10.54
C ILE A 235 11.60 -7.64 9.13
N ALA A 236 10.76 -7.20 8.18
CA ALA A 236 10.71 -7.76 6.84
C ALA A 236 10.55 -6.66 5.77
N MET A 237 11.10 -6.91 4.58
CA MET A 237 11.01 -5.96 3.46
C MET A 237 9.64 -6.06 2.81
N LYS A 238 8.92 -4.95 2.67
CA LYS A 238 7.70 -4.90 1.86
C LYS A 238 8.07 -5.03 0.39
N VAL A 239 7.49 -6.01 -0.30
CA VAL A 239 7.82 -6.36 -1.69
C VAL A 239 6.66 -6.09 -2.63
N MET A 240 5.43 -6.36 -2.21
CA MET A 240 4.26 -6.15 -3.04
C MET A 240 3.08 -5.62 -2.22
N GLU A 241 2.30 -4.76 -2.84
CA GLU A 241 0.92 -4.46 -2.46
C GLU A 241 -0.02 -5.19 -3.41
N ILE A 242 -1.00 -5.91 -2.87
CA ILE A 242 -2.01 -6.59 -3.67
C ILE A 242 -3.40 -6.21 -3.17
N HIS A 243 -4.26 -5.73 -4.07
CA HIS A 243 -5.65 -5.45 -3.74
C HIS A 243 -6.63 -6.05 -4.74
N SER A 244 -7.87 -6.21 -4.32
CA SER A 244 -8.95 -6.70 -5.16
C SER A 244 -9.89 -5.57 -5.54
N HIS A 245 -10.36 -5.60 -6.78
CA HIS A 245 -11.38 -4.72 -7.33
C HIS A 245 -12.78 -5.34 -7.24
N HIS A 246 -12.98 -6.34 -6.37
CA HIS A 246 -14.26 -7.06 -6.23
C HIS A 246 -14.85 -7.45 -7.61
N ARG A 247 -15.94 -6.81 -8.05
CA ARG A 247 -16.66 -7.07 -9.31
C ARG A 247 -16.09 -6.31 -10.52
N PHE A 248 -15.24 -5.31 -10.28
CA PHE A 248 -14.68 -4.44 -11.31
C PHE A 248 -13.47 -5.08 -12.00
N PRO A 249 -13.10 -4.63 -13.21
CA PRO A 249 -11.94 -5.14 -13.94
C PRO A 249 -10.62 -4.91 -13.20
N ALA A 250 -9.58 -5.68 -13.54
CA ALA A 250 -8.22 -5.48 -13.04
C ALA A 250 -7.52 -4.31 -13.76
N VAL A 251 -8.17 -3.15 -13.79
CA VAL A 251 -7.67 -1.93 -14.42
C VAL A 251 -7.40 -0.91 -13.32
N PRO A 252 -6.18 -0.37 -13.21
CA PRO A 252 -5.86 0.61 -12.18
C PRO A 252 -6.67 1.89 -12.31
N SER A 253 -7.12 2.44 -11.19
CA SER A 253 -7.78 3.75 -11.11
C SER A 253 -6.79 4.91 -10.94
N ASP A 254 -7.31 6.13 -10.94
CA ASP A 254 -6.56 7.32 -10.56
C ASP A 254 -6.08 7.27 -9.10
N LEU A 255 -6.86 6.67 -8.21
CA LEU A 255 -6.49 6.52 -6.80
C LEU A 255 -5.33 5.53 -6.66
N ASP A 256 -5.38 4.41 -7.40
CA ASP A 256 -4.29 3.46 -7.48
C ASP A 256 -3.03 4.12 -8.06
N ASN A 257 -3.16 4.87 -9.17
CA ASN A 257 -2.04 5.58 -9.78
C ASN A 257 -1.38 6.63 -8.87
N GLN A 258 -2.16 7.25 -7.99
CA GLN A 258 -1.66 8.21 -7.00
C GLN A 258 -0.95 7.53 -5.84
N SER A 259 -1.40 6.34 -5.42
CA SER A 259 -0.82 5.62 -4.28
C SER A 259 0.37 4.73 -4.65
N GLU A 260 0.45 4.26 -5.90
CA GLU A 260 1.38 3.20 -6.34
C GLU A 260 2.69 3.72 -6.94
N GLN A 261 3.33 4.67 -6.28
CA GLN A 261 4.50 5.38 -6.86
C GLN A 261 5.85 4.95 -6.28
N ALA A 262 5.88 4.04 -5.31
CA ALA A 262 7.13 3.41 -4.89
C ALA A 262 7.50 2.30 -5.89
N PRO A 263 8.79 2.09 -6.24
CA PRO A 263 9.22 1.00 -7.11
C PRO A 263 9.27 -0.33 -6.34
N ILE A 264 8.08 -0.77 -5.93
CA ILE A 264 7.73 -2.12 -5.47
C ILE A 264 6.72 -2.72 -6.45
N LEU A 265 6.34 -3.98 -6.24
CA LEU A 265 5.33 -4.60 -7.07
C LEU A 265 3.91 -4.22 -6.61
N TYR A 266 3.01 -4.03 -7.56
CA TYR A 266 1.58 -3.83 -7.30
C TYR A 266 0.79 -4.86 -8.09
N ALA A 267 -0.20 -5.47 -7.46
CA ALA A 267 -1.08 -6.42 -8.09
C ALA A 267 -2.55 -6.07 -7.86
N ILE A 268 -3.34 -6.12 -8.93
CA ILE A 268 -4.78 -5.86 -8.89
C ILE A 268 -5.50 -7.13 -9.33
N ILE A 269 -6.41 -7.63 -8.50
CA ILE A 269 -7.30 -8.73 -8.86
C ILE A 269 -8.70 -8.20 -9.16
N GLY A 270 -9.10 -8.29 -10.42
CA GLY A 270 -10.42 -7.88 -10.89
C GLY A 270 -11.35 -9.06 -11.08
N ARG A 271 -12.66 -8.76 -11.05
CA ARG A 271 -13.75 -9.71 -11.30
C ARG A 271 -13.56 -10.99 -10.50
N ILE A 272 -13.32 -10.82 -9.21
CA ILE A 272 -12.83 -11.83 -8.27
C ILE A 272 -13.73 -13.07 -8.20
N GLU A 273 -15.03 -12.93 -8.48
CA GLU A 273 -16.01 -14.02 -8.49
C GLU A 273 -16.01 -14.87 -9.77
N ARG A 274 -15.20 -14.54 -10.78
CA ARG A 274 -15.06 -15.39 -11.97
C ARG A 274 -14.24 -16.62 -11.64
N VAL A 275 -14.50 -17.72 -12.37
CA VAL A 275 -13.69 -18.95 -12.31
C VAL A 275 -12.21 -18.66 -12.54
N PHE A 276 -11.92 -17.71 -13.45
CA PHE A 276 -10.59 -17.15 -13.67
C PHE A 276 -10.68 -15.63 -13.43
N PRO A 277 -10.31 -15.14 -12.25
CA PRO A 277 -10.19 -13.71 -11.98
C PRO A 277 -9.18 -13.04 -12.92
N GLU A 278 -9.36 -11.74 -13.15
CA GLU A 278 -8.39 -10.94 -13.89
C GLU A 278 -7.24 -10.55 -12.96
N LEU A 279 -6.00 -10.65 -13.43
CA LEU A 279 -4.81 -10.27 -12.68
C LEU A 279 -3.97 -9.30 -13.50
N LEU A 280 -3.68 -8.14 -12.93
CA LEU A 280 -2.69 -7.20 -13.43
C LEU A 280 -1.56 -7.07 -12.42
N VAL A 281 -0.32 -7.07 -12.90
CA VAL A 281 0.86 -6.79 -12.07
C VAL A 281 1.65 -5.65 -12.71
N ARG A 282 2.10 -4.69 -11.90
CA ARG A 282 2.88 -3.53 -12.36
C ARG A 282 3.91 -3.08 -11.33
N THR A 283 4.78 -2.17 -11.73
CA THR A 283 5.69 -1.40 -10.87
C THR A 283 5.74 0.04 -11.35
N TYR A 284 6.13 0.99 -10.49
CA TYR A 284 6.37 2.38 -10.88
C TYR A 284 7.85 2.70 -10.85
N ILE A 285 8.47 3.00 -12.00
CA ILE A 285 9.90 3.28 -12.10
C ILE A 285 10.11 4.44 -13.07
N ASN A 286 10.97 5.39 -12.70
CA ASN A 286 11.34 6.56 -13.51
C ASN A 286 10.15 7.41 -13.95
N GLY A 287 9.13 7.54 -13.11
CA GLY A 287 7.96 8.38 -13.42
C GLY A 287 6.81 7.65 -14.13
N GLU A 288 6.99 6.38 -14.49
CA GLU A 288 6.06 5.64 -15.33
C GLU A 288 5.67 4.27 -14.73
N PHE A 289 4.47 3.81 -15.05
CA PHE A 289 3.98 2.47 -14.70
C PHE A 289 4.38 1.44 -15.76
N HIS A 290 4.96 0.34 -15.30
CA HIS A 290 5.41 -0.77 -16.15
C HIS A 290 4.64 -2.03 -15.81
N SER A 291 3.91 -2.57 -16.79
CA SER A 291 3.21 -3.85 -16.65
C SER A 291 4.19 -5.02 -16.66
N ILE A 292 4.00 -5.98 -15.77
CA ILE A 292 4.85 -7.16 -15.63
C ILE A 292 4.00 -8.41 -15.77
N LYS A 293 4.49 -9.39 -16.54
CA LYS A 293 3.81 -10.69 -16.67
C LYS A 293 3.81 -11.41 -15.32
N PRO A 294 2.66 -11.89 -14.82
CA PRO A 294 2.57 -12.58 -13.53
C PRO A 294 3.52 -13.77 -13.37
N ASP A 295 3.81 -14.52 -14.44
CA ASP A 295 4.72 -15.68 -14.41
C ASP A 295 6.18 -15.33 -14.13
N PHE A 296 6.56 -14.04 -14.24
CA PHE A 296 7.89 -13.59 -13.79
C PHE A 296 7.97 -13.31 -12.29
N ILE A 297 6.80 -13.18 -11.64
CA ILE A 297 6.65 -12.80 -10.24
C ILE A 297 6.29 -14.01 -9.38
N PHE A 298 5.28 -14.78 -9.82
CA PHE A 298 4.72 -15.89 -9.05
C PHE A 298 5.14 -17.24 -9.63
N ALA A 299 5.63 -18.13 -8.77
CA ALA A 299 6.02 -19.49 -9.16
C ALA A 299 5.72 -20.52 -8.07
N GLY A 300 5.97 -21.79 -8.39
CA GLY A 300 5.70 -22.91 -7.50
C GLY A 300 4.29 -23.50 -7.67
N GLU A 301 4.11 -24.65 -7.03
CA GLU A 301 2.83 -25.35 -6.96
C GLU A 301 1.84 -24.58 -6.07
N TYR A 302 0.55 -24.84 -6.26
CA TYR A 302 -0.51 -24.32 -5.43
C TYR A 302 -1.35 -25.46 -4.87
N LEU A 303 -1.87 -25.27 -3.66
CA LEU A 303 -2.79 -26.23 -3.06
C LEU A 303 -4.11 -26.22 -3.83
N ARG A 304 -4.66 -27.41 -4.07
CA ARG A 304 -5.98 -27.53 -4.73
C ARG A 304 -7.14 -27.20 -3.79
N GLU A 305 -6.91 -27.23 -2.48
CA GLU A 305 -7.93 -27.05 -1.47
C GLU A 305 -7.40 -26.19 -0.32
N GLY A 306 -8.21 -25.22 0.10
CA GLY A 306 -7.99 -24.41 1.28
C GLY A 306 -6.97 -23.29 1.13
N ILE A 307 -6.79 -22.57 2.24
CA ILE A 307 -5.80 -21.50 2.41
C ILE A 307 -4.52 -22.14 2.96
N SER A 308 -3.35 -21.75 2.44
CA SER A 308 -2.06 -22.37 2.80
C SER A 308 -1.53 -21.96 4.17
N GLN A 309 -1.97 -20.81 4.69
CA GLN A 309 -1.55 -20.23 5.96
C GLN A 309 -2.74 -19.69 6.76
N ASP A 310 -2.55 -19.51 8.06
CA ASP A 310 -3.51 -18.81 8.91
C ASP A 310 -3.22 -17.30 8.86
N TYR A 311 -4.26 -16.50 8.61
CA TYR A 311 -4.16 -15.06 8.41
C TYR A 311 -5.03 -14.32 9.45
N ASP A 312 -4.47 -13.30 10.09
CA ASP A 312 -5.24 -12.43 10.99
C ASP A 312 -6.11 -11.46 10.17
N LEU A 313 -7.40 -11.77 10.08
CA LEU A 313 -8.39 -10.94 9.40
C LEU A 313 -9.18 -10.03 10.37
N SER A 314 -8.86 -10.05 11.67
CA SER A 314 -9.62 -9.36 12.75
C SER A 314 -9.58 -7.84 12.67
N ARG A 315 -8.66 -7.32 11.87
CA ARG A 315 -8.38 -5.89 11.74
C ARG A 315 -9.03 -5.26 10.49
N ILE A 316 -9.83 -6.03 9.76
CA ILE A 316 -10.61 -5.56 8.61
C ILE A 316 -11.96 -5.05 9.11
N THR A 317 -12.25 -3.77 8.83
CA THR A 317 -13.53 -3.15 9.21
C THR A 317 -14.22 -2.54 8.00
N LEU A 318 -15.56 -2.47 8.04
CA LEU A 318 -16.31 -1.76 7.00
C LEU A 318 -16.14 -0.26 7.18
N LEU A 319 -15.89 0.44 6.07
CA LEU A 319 -15.94 1.90 6.03
C LEU A 319 -17.40 2.33 6.26
N LYS A 320 -17.63 3.14 7.31
CA LYS A 320 -18.95 3.64 7.70
C LYS A 320 -19.37 4.85 6.90
#